data_AF-A0A377XDD1-F1
#
_entry.id   AF-A0A377XDD1-F1
#
_cell.length_a   1.000
_cell.length_b   1.000
_cell.length_c   1.000
_cell.angle_alpha   90.00
_cell.angle_beta   90.00
_cell.angle_gamma   90.00
#
_symmetry.space_group_name_H-M   'P 1'
#
loop_
_entity.id
_entity.type
_entity.pdbx_description
1 polymer ?
#
loop_
_entity_poly.entity_id
_entity_poly.type
_entity_poly.pdbx_seq_one_letter_code
_entity_poly.pdbx_strand_id
1 'polypeptide(L)'
;MKYQQLENLESGWKWKYLVKKHREGELITRYIEASAAQAAVDDLLTLENEPVLVHAWIEQHMNPALMNRMKQTIRARRETPF
;
A
#
# COMPACT_ATOMS: atom_id res chain seq x y z
N MET A 1 14.57 5.14 18.77
CA MET A 1 14.01 3.93 18.10
C MET A 1 12.48 3.87 18.09
N LYS A 2 11.72 4.98 18.24
CA LYS A 2 10.23 4.96 18.15
C LYS A 2 9.68 5.05 16.70
N TYR A 3 10.44 5.65 15.79
CA TYR A 3 10.00 5.90 14.41
C TYR A 3 10.00 4.64 13.52
N GLN A 4 11.02 3.78 13.64
CA GLN A 4 11.08 2.52 12.89
C GLN A 4 9.94 1.55 13.25
N GLN A 5 9.51 1.52 14.52
CA GLN A 5 8.38 0.68 14.92
C GLN A 5 7.07 1.17 14.28
N LEU A 6 6.87 2.49 14.21
CA LEU A 6 5.72 3.09 13.55
C LEU A 6 5.74 2.86 12.05
N GLU A 7 6.89 2.99 11.38
CA GLU A 7 7.02 2.72 9.95
C GLU A 7 6.73 1.25 9.59
N ASN A 8 7.19 0.30 10.40
CA ASN A 8 6.87 -1.11 10.20
C ASN A 8 5.37 -1.39 10.39
N LEU A 9 4.75 -0.78 11.41
CA LEU A 9 3.32 -0.93 11.66
C LEU A 9 2.47 -0.28 10.54
N GLU A 10 2.85 0.91 10.10
CA GLU A 10 2.20 1.64 9.01
C GLU A 10 2.34 0.89 7.67
N SER A 11 3.47 0.22 7.42
CA SER A 11 3.68 -0.60 6.22
C SER A 11 2.68 -1.74 6.13
N GLY A 12 2.44 -2.45 7.24
CA GLY A 12 1.41 -3.50 7.29
C GLY A 12 0.00 -2.95 7.05
N TRP A 13 -0.29 -1.72 7.50
CA TRP A 13 -1.58 -1.08 7.22
C TRP A 13 -1.73 -0.66 5.75
N LYS A 14 -0.67 -0.13 5.13
CA LYS A 14 -0.65 0.23 3.70
C LYS A 14 -0.88 -1.01 2.84
N TRP A 15 -0.18 -2.11 3.14
CA TRP A 15 -0.36 -3.38 2.44
C TRP A 15 -1.80 -3.90 2.55
N LYS A 16 -2.35 -3.97 3.79
CA LYS A 16 -3.74 -4.40 4.00
C LYS A 16 -4.75 -3.52 3.26
N TYR A 17 -4.52 -2.21 3.22
CA TYR A 17 -5.36 -1.28 2.48
C TYR A 17 -5.34 -1.58 0.98
N LEU A 18 -4.16 -1.75 0.39
CA LEU A 18 -3.98 -2.06 -1.02
C LEU A 18 -4.62 -3.40 -1.41
N VAL A 19 -4.39 -4.45 -0.63
CA VAL A 19 -4.99 -5.77 -0.87
C VAL A 19 -6.51 -5.72 -0.78
N LYS A 20 -7.06 -4.95 0.17
CA LYS A 20 -8.51 -4.73 0.27
C LYS A 20 -9.05 -4.04 -0.98
N LYS A 21 -8.37 -2.99 -1.47
CA LYS A 21 -8.78 -2.26 -2.68
C LYS A 21 -8.72 -3.10 -3.94
N HIS A 22 -7.68 -3.91 -4.07
CA HIS A 22 -7.59 -4.89 -5.14
C HIS A 22 -8.74 -5.91 -5.09
N ARG A 23 -9.08 -6.44 -3.90
CA ARG A 23 -10.22 -7.35 -3.72
C ARG A 23 -11.58 -6.72 -4.03
N GLU A 24 -11.70 -5.40 -3.86
CA GLU A 24 -12.89 -4.62 -4.26
C GLU A 24 -12.97 -4.41 -5.79
N GLY A 25 -11.95 -4.83 -6.55
CA GLY A 25 -11.86 -4.64 -8.01
C GLY A 25 -11.34 -3.26 -8.42
N GLU A 26 -10.78 -2.48 -7.49
CA GLU A 26 -10.22 -1.16 -7.76
C GLU A 26 -8.76 -1.29 -8.25
N LEU A 27 -8.42 -0.57 -9.33
CA LEU A 27 -7.07 -0.55 -9.89
C LEU A 27 -6.12 0.22 -8.96
N ILE A 28 -5.30 -0.50 -8.20
CA ILE A 28 -4.32 0.09 -7.26
C ILE A 28 -3.06 0.61 -7.97
N THR A 29 -2.75 0.08 -9.15
CA THR A 29 -1.55 0.42 -9.92
C THR A 29 -1.79 1.56 -10.90
N ARG A 30 -0.72 2.25 -11.32
CA ARG A 30 -0.76 3.27 -12.38
C ARG A 30 -0.86 2.70 -13.81
N TYR A 31 -0.77 1.38 -13.96
CA TYR A 31 -0.79 0.71 -15.26
C TYR A 31 -2.19 0.72 -15.86
N ILE A 32 -2.26 0.97 -17.17
CA ILE A 32 -3.50 0.93 -17.96
C ILE A 32 -3.83 -0.52 -18.34
N GLU A 33 -2.80 -1.34 -18.57
CA GLU A 33 -2.97 -2.75 -18.90
C GLU A 33 -3.26 -3.58 -17.65
N ALA A 34 -4.33 -4.38 -17.71
CA ALA A 34 -4.73 -5.26 -16.62
C ALA A 34 -3.68 -6.35 -16.33
N SER A 35 -2.95 -6.83 -17.34
CA SER A 35 -1.86 -7.80 -17.19
C SER A 35 -0.69 -7.22 -16.37
N ALA A 36 -0.25 -6.02 -16.70
CA ALA A 36 0.82 -5.33 -15.98
C ALA A 36 0.38 -4.92 -14.56
N ALA A 37 -0.87 -4.49 -14.41
CA ALA A 37 -1.46 -4.21 -13.10
C ALA A 37 -1.47 -5.47 -12.21
N GLN A 38 -1.91 -6.60 -12.76
CA GLN A 38 -1.97 -7.87 -12.06
C GLN A 38 -0.57 -8.36 -11.65
N ALA A 39 0.40 -8.30 -12.56
CA ALA A 39 1.79 -8.69 -12.25
C ALA A 39 2.36 -7.90 -11.07
N ALA A 40 2.14 -6.58 -11.04
CA ALA A 40 2.58 -5.75 -9.92
C ALA A 40 1.82 -6.09 -8.63
N VAL A 41 0.53 -6.44 -8.69
CA VAL A 41 -0.23 -6.87 -7.51
C VAL A 41 0.28 -8.22 -6.98
N ASP A 42 0.59 -9.16 -7.87
CA ASP A 42 1.20 -10.44 -7.51
C ASP A 42 2.53 -10.22 -6.79
N ASP A 43 3.39 -9.32 -7.28
CA ASP A 43 4.60 -8.90 -6.58
C ASP A 43 4.26 -8.37 -5.18
N LEU A 44 3.30 -7.44 -5.06
CA LEU A 44 2.89 -6.88 -3.77
C LEU A 44 2.45 -7.96 -2.77
N LEU A 45 1.74 -9.00 -3.22
CA LEU A 45 1.27 -10.08 -2.35
C LEU A 45 2.44 -10.88 -1.75
N THR A 46 3.55 -11.01 -2.46
CA THR A 46 4.76 -11.66 -1.93
C THR A 46 5.51 -10.82 -0.89
N LEU A 47 5.31 -9.50 -0.91
CA LEU A 47 6.01 -8.53 -0.06
C LEU A 47 5.34 -8.29 1.30
N GLU A 48 4.35 -9.09 1.71
CA GLU A 48 3.56 -8.87 2.94
C GLU A 48 4.41 -8.61 4.20
N ASN A 49 5.54 -9.29 4.34
CA ASN A 49 6.42 -9.20 5.51
C ASN A 49 7.64 -8.27 5.31
N GLU A 50 7.71 -7.57 4.17
CA GLU A 50 8.87 -6.77 3.77
C GLU A 50 8.52 -5.27 3.70
N PRO A 51 8.56 -4.54 4.83
CA PRO A 51 8.08 -3.15 4.90
C PRO A 51 8.84 -2.21 3.97
N VAL A 52 10.15 -2.45 3.77
CA VAL A 52 10.99 -1.67 2.87
C VAL A 52 10.57 -1.85 1.41
N LEU A 53 10.30 -3.09 1.01
CA LEU A 53 9.89 -3.41 -0.36
C LEU A 53 8.47 -2.95 -0.65
N VAL A 54 7.54 -3.04 0.32
CA VAL A 54 6.19 -2.47 0.21
C VAL A 54 6.26 -0.96 -0.05
N HIS A 55 7.13 -0.25 0.66
CA HIS A 55 7.34 1.18 0.43
C HIS A 55 7.87 1.48 -0.97
N ALA A 56 8.89 0.76 -1.42
CA ALA A 56 9.44 0.91 -2.77
C ALA A 56 8.39 0.62 -3.84
N TRP A 57 7.58 -0.43 -3.65
CA TRP A 57 6.51 -0.81 -4.57
C TRP A 57 5.46 0.29 -4.69
N ILE A 58 5.05 0.88 -3.56
CA ILE A 58 4.09 1.99 -3.54
C ILE A 58 4.59 3.18 -4.34
N GLU A 59 5.87 3.53 -4.22
CA GLU A 59 6.43 4.68 -4.96
C GLU A 59 6.56 4.41 -6.46
N GLN A 60 6.84 3.17 -6.86
CA GLN A 60 7.08 2.81 -8.25
C GLN A 60 5.79 2.50 -9.04
N HIS A 61 4.88 1.71 -8.45
CA HIS A 61 3.76 1.10 -9.17
C HIS A 61 2.40 1.70 -8.82
N MET A 62 2.24 2.33 -7.66
CA MET A 62 0.93 2.79 -7.19
C MET A 62 0.43 4.00 -7.99
N ASN A 63 -0.89 4.07 -8.16
CA ASN A 63 -1.54 5.25 -8.71
C ASN A 63 -1.42 6.45 -7.74
N PRO A 64 -0.88 7.61 -8.16
CA PRO A 64 -0.69 8.77 -7.28
C PRO A 64 -1.99 9.31 -6.67
N ALA A 65 -3.13 9.19 -7.35
CA ALA A 65 -4.43 9.58 -6.81
C ALA A 65 -4.83 8.72 -5.60
N LEU A 66 -4.57 7.42 -5.70
CA LEU A 66 -4.83 6.42 -4.66
C LEU A 66 -3.83 6.57 -3.51
N MET A 67 -2.57 6.91 -3.80
CA MET A 67 -1.55 7.17 -2.79
C MET A 67 -1.97 8.30 -1.85
N ASN A 68 -2.54 9.39 -2.37
CA ASN A 68 -3.02 10.50 -1.56
C ASN A 68 -4.17 10.09 -0.63
N ARG A 69 -5.14 9.30 -1.13
CA ARG A 69 -6.24 8.76 -0.31
C ARG A 69 -5.74 7.82 0.78
N MET A 70 -4.78 6.96 0.44
CA MET A 70 -4.16 6.05 1.40
C MET A 70 -3.43 6.83 2.50
N LYS A 71 -2.61 7.84 2.15
CA LYS A 71 -1.92 8.70 3.13
C LYS A 71 -2.90 9.34 4.11
N GLN A 72 -4.05 9.82 3.64
CA GLN A 72 -5.10 10.38 4.50
C GLN A 72 -5.71 9.32 5.43
N THR A 73 -5.98 8.12 4.92
CA THR A 73 -6.55 7.02 5.71
C THR A 73 -5.57 6.55 6.80
N ILE A 74 -4.29 6.41 6.46
CA ILE A 74 -3.24 6.03 7.42
C ILE A 74 -3.04 7.14 8.47
N ARG A 75 -3.04 8.42 8.04
CA ARG A 75 -2.97 9.56 8.96
C ARG A 75 -4.15 9.58 9.93
N ALA A 76 -5.38 9.43 9.44
CA ALA A 76 -6.58 9.37 10.28
C ALA A 76 -6.46 8.22 11.29
N ARG A 77 -6.00 7.04 10.85
CA ARG A 77 -5.79 5.89 11.74
C ARG A 77 -4.72 6.15 12.81
N ARG A 78 -3.68 6.93 12.49
CA ARG A 78 -2.64 7.34 13.45
C ARG A 78 -3.13 8.39 14.45
N GLU A 79 -4.01 9.29 14.02
CA GLU A 79 -4.60 10.34 14.85
C GLU A 79 -5.79 9.86 15.69
N THR A 80 -6.32 8.65 15.43
CA THR A 80 -7.40 8.05 16.23
C THR A 80 -6.77 7.21 17.36
N PRO A 81 -6.85 7.63 18.64
CA PRO A 81 -6.48 6.76 19.74
C PRO A 81 -7.48 5.60 19.81
N PHE A 82 -6.97 4.37 19.97
CA PHE A 82 -7.80 3.20 20.30
C PHE A 82 -8.34 3.29 21.71
#